data_AF-A0A416CIH8-F1
#
_entry.id   AF-A0A416CIH8-F1
#
_cell.length_a   1.000
_cell.length_b   1.000
_cell.length_c   1.000
_cell.angle_alpha   90.00
_cell.angle_beta   90.00
_cell.angle_gamma   90.00
#
_symmetry.space_group_name_H-M   'P 1'
#
loop_
_entity.id
_entity.type
_entity.pdbx_description
1 polymer ?
#
loop_
_entity_poly.entity_id
_entity_poly.type
_entity_poly.pdbx_seq_one_letter_code
_entity_poly.pdbx_strand_id
1 'polypeptide(L)'
;MMTRSGKEKSMQEKTVGGTPAAPLKLDVSVRVIEPVKNLMGFASVKFNDCFVVENLKIVQGSKGLFLGMPSQPDGKGGYRDMAYPVTKEFREQLNTAVLQAYEAKLEQMAERGSVGRASISDQLKAGKAAAEQAKAERPPKEKTSRGAER
;
A
#
# COMPACT_ATOMS: atom_id res chain seq x y z
N MET A 1 31.48 -42.39 -54.09
CA MET A 1 30.43 -41.43 -53.66
C MET A 1 31.03 -40.61 -52.52
N MET A 2 31.68 -39.45 -52.70
CA MET A 2 31.18 -38.13 -53.14
C MET A 2 29.88 -37.76 -52.37
N THR A 3 29.75 -36.72 -51.52
CA THR A 3 30.37 -35.36 -51.42
C THR A 3 30.02 -34.60 -50.11
N ARG A 4 30.94 -33.70 -49.67
CA ARG A 4 30.79 -32.31 -49.09
C ARG A 4 30.06 -32.11 -47.74
N SER A 5 30.61 -31.46 -46.69
CA SER A 5 31.27 -30.13 -46.48
C SER A 5 30.31 -29.08 -45.86
N GLY A 6 30.80 -28.36 -44.83
CA GLY A 6 30.23 -27.15 -44.21
C GLY A 6 29.88 -27.36 -42.73
N LYS A 7 30.69 -26.99 -41.72
CA LYS A 7 31.05 -25.63 -41.27
C LYS A 7 29.83 -24.75 -41.06
N GLU A 8 29.27 -24.78 -39.85
CA GLU A 8 28.48 -23.66 -39.34
C GLU A 8 29.20 -23.07 -38.12
N LYS A 9 29.86 -21.94 -38.39
CA LYS A 9 30.24 -20.96 -37.38
C LYS A 9 28.99 -20.14 -37.05
N SER A 10 28.99 -19.65 -35.81
CA SER A 10 28.34 -18.43 -35.34
C SER A 10 26.82 -18.37 -35.32
N MET A 11 26.26 -18.47 -34.12
CA MET A 11 25.48 -17.34 -33.62
C MET A 11 25.75 -17.18 -32.12
N GLN A 12 26.73 -16.33 -31.83
CA GLN A 12 26.76 -15.59 -30.57
C GLN A 12 25.43 -14.83 -30.50
N GLU A 13 24.57 -15.20 -29.56
CA GLU A 13 23.49 -14.32 -29.16
C GLU A 13 24.15 -13.09 -28.55
N LYS A 14 24.12 -12.02 -29.35
CA LYS A 14 24.66 -10.72 -29.00
C LYS A 14 24.03 -10.31 -27.68
N THR A 15 24.88 -10.11 -26.69
CA THR A 15 24.65 -9.18 -25.60
C THR A 15 24.15 -7.86 -26.21
N VAL A 16 22.84 -7.64 -26.15
CA VAL A 16 22.32 -6.28 -26.24
C VAL A 16 22.82 -5.60 -24.97
N GLY A 17 23.89 -4.83 -25.14
CA GLY A 17 24.26 -3.79 -24.19
C GLY A 17 23.06 -2.88 -24.02
N GLY A 18 22.27 -3.15 -23.00
CA GLY A 18 21.27 -2.22 -22.51
C GLY A 18 22.02 -1.05 -21.92
N THR A 19 21.93 0.10 -22.57
CA THR A 19 22.06 1.42 -21.94
C THR A 19 21.61 1.35 -20.48
N PRO A 20 22.30 1.95 -19.49
CA PRO A 20 21.79 2.02 -18.13
C PRO A 20 20.40 2.64 -18.21
N ALA A 21 19.38 1.79 -18.11
CA ALA A 21 17.99 2.20 -18.19
C ALA A 21 17.82 3.22 -17.08
N ALA A 22 17.24 4.38 -17.43
CA ALA A 22 16.93 5.44 -16.49
C ALA A 22 16.35 4.83 -15.19
N PRO A 23 16.72 5.36 -14.01
CA PRO A 23 16.36 4.74 -12.75
C PRO A 23 14.85 4.50 -12.71
N LEU A 24 14.46 3.22 -12.62
CA LEU A 24 13.05 2.83 -12.59
C LEU A 24 12.42 3.44 -11.35
N LYS A 25 11.43 4.31 -11.54
CA LYS A 25 10.68 4.87 -10.43
C LYS A 25 9.67 3.82 -9.97
N LEU A 26 9.87 3.32 -8.76
CA LEU A 26 8.99 2.36 -8.11
C LEU A 26 8.20 3.07 -7.02
N ASP A 27 6.89 3.18 -7.20
CA ASP A 27 5.98 3.62 -6.14
C ASP A 27 5.27 2.40 -5.57
N VAL A 28 5.32 2.22 -4.25
CA VAL A 28 4.79 1.03 -3.58
C VAL A 28 3.70 1.44 -2.60
N SER A 29 2.52 0.87 -2.81
CA SER A 29 1.41 0.96 -1.87
C SER A 29 1.22 -0.36 -1.16
N VAL A 30 1.22 -0.32 0.17
CA VAL A 30 1.07 -1.51 1.01
C VAL A 30 -0.21 -1.42 1.83
N ARG A 31 -0.98 -2.52 1.77
CA ARG A 31 -2.16 -2.77 2.60
C ARG A 31 -1.83 -3.89 3.58
N VAL A 32 -1.54 -3.50 4.81
CA VAL A 32 -1.37 -4.44 5.92
C VAL A 32 -2.74 -5.04 6.27
N ILE A 33 -2.76 -6.34 6.55
CA ILE A 33 -3.94 -7.05 7.04
C ILE A 33 -3.59 -7.72 8.36
N GLU A 34 -4.60 -8.25 9.06
CA GLU A 34 -4.32 -9.16 10.16
C GLU A 34 -3.55 -10.38 9.63
N PRO A 35 -2.44 -10.77 10.28
CA PRO A 35 -1.60 -11.85 9.80
C PRO A 35 -2.37 -13.17 9.77
N VAL A 36 -2.65 -13.69 8.57
CA VAL A 36 -3.33 -14.98 8.37
C VAL A 36 -2.31 -16.04 8.01
N LYS A 37 -1.96 -16.89 8.98
CA LYS A 37 -0.89 -17.90 8.88
C LYS A 37 0.44 -17.24 8.50
N ASN A 38 0.77 -17.23 7.21
CA ASN A 38 1.99 -16.66 6.67
C ASN A 38 1.74 -15.35 5.93
N LEU A 39 0.50 -14.98 5.61
CA LEU A 39 0.18 -13.79 4.84
C LEU A 39 0.08 -12.57 5.77
N MET A 40 0.96 -11.60 5.57
CA MET A 40 1.03 -10.36 6.38
C MET A 40 0.27 -9.20 5.73
N GLY A 41 0.15 -9.20 4.41
CA GLY A 41 -0.33 -8.04 3.67
C GLY A 41 -0.43 -8.25 2.18
N PHE A 42 -0.98 -7.23 1.52
CA PHE A 42 -0.94 -7.09 0.08
C PHE A 42 -0.16 -5.83 -0.29
N ALA A 43 0.59 -5.89 -1.37
CA ALA A 43 1.30 -4.78 -1.96
C ALA A 43 0.84 -4.55 -3.40
N SER A 44 0.96 -3.31 -3.84
CA SER A 44 0.76 -2.90 -5.23
C SER A 44 1.95 -2.04 -5.61
N VAL A 45 2.58 -2.34 -6.75
CA VAL A 45 3.77 -1.65 -7.22
C VAL A 45 3.46 -0.97 -8.54
N LYS A 46 3.73 0.34 -8.59
CA LYS A 46 3.60 1.16 -9.79
C LYS A 46 4.99 1.44 -10.35
N PHE A 47 5.19 1.03 -11.59
CA PHE A 47 6.42 1.18 -12.36
C PHE A 47 6.31 2.42 -13.26
N ASN A 48 7.24 3.35 -13.10
CA ASN A 48 7.38 4.57 -13.91
C ASN A 48 6.08 5.35 -14.12
N ASP A 49 5.20 5.33 -13.11
CA ASP A 49 3.86 5.91 -13.16
C ASP A 49 2.95 5.44 -14.31
N CYS A 50 3.35 4.44 -15.09
CA CYS A 50 2.67 4.01 -16.32
C CYS A 50 2.14 2.58 -16.28
N PHE A 51 2.62 1.76 -15.35
CA PHE A 51 2.20 0.38 -15.21
C PHE A 51 2.04 0.02 -13.74
N VAL A 52 0.96 -0.66 -13.36
CA VAL A 52 0.74 -1.09 -11.99
C VAL A 52 0.54 -2.59 -11.93
N VAL A 53 1.16 -3.22 -10.95
CA VAL A 53 0.96 -4.62 -10.60
C VAL A 53 0.34 -4.67 -9.22
N GLU A 54 -0.90 -5.10 -9.15
CA GLU A 54 -1.66 -5.25 -7.92
C GLU A 54 -1.58 -6.69 -7.39
N ASN A 55 -2.06 -6.91 -6.17
CA ASN A 55 -2.20 -8.24 -5.56
C ASN A 55 -0.88 -8.99 -5.31
N LEU A 56 0.23 -8.28 -5.11
CA LEU A 56 1.45 -8.88 -4.57
C LEU A 56 1.19 -9.28 -3.11
N LYS A 57 1.58 -10.49 -2.72
CA LYS A 57 1.35 -11.01 -1.36
C LYS A 57 2.61 -10.80 -0.54
N ILE A 58 2.51 -10.15 0.61
CA ILE A 58 3.62 -10.07 1.57
C ILE A 58 3.47 -11.27 2.50
N VAL A 59 4.43 -12.19 2.46
CA VAL A 59 4.37 -13.45 3.19
C VAL A 59 5.58 -13.58 4.11
N GLN A 60 5.37 -14.03 5.35
CA GLN A 60 6.43 -14.33 6.29
C GLN A 60 6.81 -15.80 6.17
N GLY A 61 8.04 -16.05 5.75
CA GLY A 61 8.63 -17.39 5.66
C GLY A 61 9.59 -17.65 6.82
N SER A 62 10.11 -18.88 6.86
CA SER A 62 11.09 -19.30 7.86
C SER A 62 12.42 -18.52 7.81
N LYS A 63 12.75 -17.94 6.66
CA LYS A 63 13.98 -17.14 6.44
C LYS A 63 13.73 -15.62 6.45
N GLY A 64 12.52 -15.18 6.78
CA GLY A 64 12.13 -13.76 6.77
C GLY A 64 10.96 -13.45 5.84
N LEU A 65 10.64 -12.16 5.70
CA LEU A 65 9.57 -11.70 4.82
C LEU A 65 9.96 -11.81 3.34
N PHE A 66 9.01 -12.23 2.52
CA PHE A 66 9.18 -12.36 1.08
C PHE A 66 7.93 -11.93 0.32
N LEU A 67 8.13 -11.54 -0.93
CA LEU A 67 7.06 -11.25 -1.87
C LEU A 67 6.61 -12.52 -2.60
N GLY A 68 5.32 -12.83 -2.45
CA GLY A 68 4.58 -13.72 -3.33
C GLY A 68 4.04 -12.95 -4.53
N MET A 69 4.26 -13.48 -5.73
CA MET A 69 3.77 -12.89 -6.98
C MET A 69 2.24 -12.94 -7.06
N PRO A 70 1.61 -12.03 -7.82
CA PRO A 70 0.17 -12.08 -8.03
C PRO A 70 -0.16 -13.35 -8.81
N SER A 71 -0.93 -14.24 -8.19
CA SER A 71 -1.31 -15.51 -8.77
C SER A 71 -2.82 -15.57 -9.02
N GLN A 72 -3.19 -16.06 -10.21
CA GLN A 72 -4.58 -16.21 -10.63
C GLN A 72 -4.90 -17.69 -10.88
N PRO A 73 -6.08 -18.18 -10.48
CA PRO A 73 -6.49 -19.55 -10.76
C PRO A 73 -6.62 -19.78 -12.28
N ASP A 74 -6.13 -20.90 -12.77
CA ASP A 74 -6.09 -21.23 -14.19
C ASP A 74 -7.37 -21.92 -14.72
N GLY A 75 -8.40 -22.02 -13.87
CA GLY A 75 -9.67 -22.71 -14.16
C GLY A 75 -9.59 -24.23 -14.19
N LYS A 76 -8.39 -24.83 -14.13
CA LYS A 76 -8.14 -26.28 -14.08
C LYS A 76 -7.71 -26.76 -12.69
N GLY A 77 -7.86 -25.90 -11.68
CA GLY A 77 -7.46 -26.16 -10.30
C GLY A 77 -6.01 -25.81 -9.98
N GLY A 78 -5.26 -25.27 -10.95
CA GLY A 78 -3.91 -24.73 -10.77
C GLY A 78 -3.91 -23.22 -10.51
N TYR A 79 -2.72 -22.70 -10.19
CA TYR A 79 -2.45 -21.28 -10.06
C TYR A 79 -1.31 -20.90 -10.99
N ARG A 80 -1.42 -19.74 -11.65
CA ARG A 80 -0.35 -19.18 -12.47
C ARG A 80 -0.03 -17.77 -12.00
N ASP A 81 1.27 -17.48 -11.89
CA ASP A 81 1.76 -16.15 -11.61
C ASP A 81 1.55 -15.25 -12.83
N MET A 82 0.91 -14.10 -12.61
CA MET A 82 0.57 -13.13 -13.64
C MET A 82 1.74 -12.19 -13.95
N ALA A 83 2.61 -11.95 -12.97
CA ALA A 83 3.79 -11.12 -13.11
C ALA A 83 4.95 -11.73 -12.33
N TYR A 84 6.13 -11.78 -12.94
CA TYR A 84 7.34 -12.24 -12.29
C TYR A 84 8.55 -11.41 -12.75
N PRO A 85 9.49 -11.08 -11.85
CA PRO A 85 10.74 -10.43 -12.23
C PRO A 85 11.60 -11.42 -13.02
N VAL A 86 12.13 -10.97 -14.15
CA VAL A 86 12.99 -11.80 -15.01
C VAL A 86 14.44 -11.81 -14.50
N THR A 87 14.93 -10.67 -14.01
CA THR A 87 16.32 -10.52 -13.55
C THR A 87 16.41 -10.59 -12.03
N LYS A 88 17.53 -11.11 -11.53
CA LYS A 88 17.82 -11.18 -10.09
C LYS A 88 17.91 -9.78 -9.46
N GLU A 89 18.58 -8.86 -10.14
CA GLU A 89 18.76 -7.48 -9.68
C GLU A 89 17.42 -6.79 -9.42
N PHE A 90 16.49 -6.90 -10.37
CA PHE A 90 15.17 -6.30 -10.23
C PHE A 90 14.33 -6.99 -9.15
N ARG A 91 14.48 -8.31 -8.99
CA ARG A 91 13.83 -9.05 -7.91
C ARG A 91 14.29 -8.52 -6.54
N GLU A 92 15.57 -8.25 -6.37
CA GLU A 92 16.12 -7.69 -5.13
C GLU A 92 15.63 -6.26 -4.90
N GLN A 93 15.65 -5.41 -5.93
CA GLN A 93 15.10 -4.04 -5.86
C GLN A 93 13.62 -4.03 -5.46
N LEU A 94 12.80 -4.89 -6.08
CA LEU A 94 11.39 -5.03 -5.74
C LEU A 94 11.20 -5.49 -4.30
N ASN A 95 11.94 -6.50 -3.86
CA ASN A 95 11.81 -7.02 -2.51
C ASN A 95 12.17 -5.94 -1.47
N THR A 96 13.29 -5.24 -1.67
CA THR A 96 13.70 -4.14 -0.79
C THR A 96 12.68 -3.01 -0.78
N ALA A 97 12.21 -2.56 -1.95
CA ALA A 97 11.25 -1.45 -2.04
C ALA A 97 9.92 -1.77 -1.32
N VAL A 98 9.41 -2.99 -1.46
CA VAL A 98 8.16 -3.36 -0.79
C VAL A 98 8.35 -3.58 0.71
N LEU A 99 9.46 -4.17 1.14
CA LEU A 99 9.76 -4.33 2.58
C LEU A 99 9.85 -2.97 3.28
N GLN A 100 10.57 -2.01 2.68
CA GLN A 100 10.65 -0.64 3.19
C GLN A 100 9.27 0.03 3.26
N ALA A 101 8.45 -0.11 2.22
CA ALA A 101 7.10 0.44 2.22
C ALA A 101 6.18 -0.23 3.26
N TYR A 102 6.38 -1.53 3.53
CA TYR A 102 5.64 -2.26 4.56
C TYR A 102 6.02 -1.77 5.97
N GLU A 103 7.31 -1.64 6.26
CA GLU A 103 7.80 -1.10 7.53
C GLU A 103 7.29 0.33 7.78
N ALA A 104 7.42 1.21 6.79
CA ALA A 104 6.89 2.57 6.86
C ALA A 104 5.36 2.61 7.07
N LYS A 105 4.62 1.66 6.48
CA LYS A 105 3.17 1.55 6.71
C LYS A 105 2.82 1.03 8.09
N LEU A 106 3.60 0.11 8.65
CA LEU A 106 3.43 -0.35 10.02
C LEU A 106 3.64 0.80 11.01
N GLU A 107 4.68 1.60 10.83
CA GLU A 107 4.93 2.79 11.65
C GLU A 107 3.79 3.81 11.54
N GLN A 108 3.34 4.12 10.32
CA GLN A 108 2.19 5.00 10.10
C GLN A 108 0.90 4.48 10.75
N MET A 109 0.68 3.16 10.76
CA MET A 109 -0.47 2.56 11.43
C MET A 109 -0.35 2.64 12.96
N ALA A 110 0.86 2.46 13.51
CA ALA A 110 1.12 2.63 14.93
C ALA A 110 0.86 4.08 15.39
N GLU A 111 1.31 5.07 14.61
CA GLU A 111 1.02 6.50 14.88
C GLU A 111 -0.46 6.83 14.73
N ARG A 112 -1.15 6.32 13.70
CA ARG A 112 -2.59 6.55 13.55
C ARG A 112 -3.42 5.89 14.65
N GLY A 113 -2.94 4.76 15.20
CA GLY A 113 -3.53 4.11 16.37
C GLY A 113 -3.47 4.96 17.65
N SER A 114 -2.49 5.87 17.77
CA SER A 114 -2.40 6.84 18.88
C SER A 114 -3.23 8.10 18.62
N VAL A 115 -3.27 8.60 17.37
CA VAL A 115 -3.99 9.83 17.00
C VAL A 115 -5.52 9.64 16.93
N GLY A 116 -5.99 8.44 16.55
CA GLY A 116 -7.42 8.12 16.47
C GLY A 116 -8.14 8.05 17.82
N ARG A 117 -7.41 7.83 18.92
CA ARG A 117 -7.97 7.92 20.29
C ARG A 117 -7.92 9.33 20.86
N ALA A 118 -6.88 10.11 20.56
CA ALA A 118 -6.75 11.46 21.09
C ALA A 118 -7.89 12.40 20.63
N SER A 119 -8.32 12.26 19.37
CA SER A 119 -9.26 13.22 18.74
C SER A 119 -10.70 13.15 19.28
N ILE A 120 -11.19 11.97 19.68
CA ILE A 120 -12.57 11.80 20.15
C ILE A 120 -12.75 12.40 21.55
N SER A 121 -11.78 12.20 22.44
CA SER A 121 -11.79 12.75 23.79
C SER A 121 -11.70 14.28 23.82
N ASP A 122 -10.88 14.89 22.97
CA ASP A 122 -10.78 16.35 22.89
C ASP A 122 -12.04 16.99 22.26
N GLN A 123 -12.64 16.35 21.24
CA GLN A 123 -13.90 16.81 20.65
C GLN A 123 -15.09 16.69 21.63
N LEU A 124 -15.15 15.64 22.45
CA LEU A 124 -16.17 15.48 23.50
C LEU A 124 -16.02 16.50 24.64
N LYS A 125 -14.80 16.92 24.98
CA LYS A 125 -14.53 17.94 26.00
C LYS A 125 -14.89 19.34 25.49
N ALA A 126 -14.57 19.65 24.23
CA ALA A 126 -14.96 20.90 23.57
C ALA A 126 -16.49 21.05 23.44
N GLY A 127 -17.20 19.97 23.14
CA GLY A 127 -18.68 19.98 23.07
C GLY A 127 -19.37 20.27 24.40
N LYS A 128 -18.79 19.84 25.54
CA LYS A 128 -19.34 20.13 26.87
C LYS A 128 -19.12 21.60 27.30
N ALA A 129 -17.99 22.20 26.94
CA ALA A 129 -17.72 23.61 27.24
C ALA A 129 -18.66 24.58 26.48
N ALA A 130 -18.99 24.27 25.22
CA ALA A 130 -19.94 25.08 24.44
C ALA A 130 -21.38 24.99 24.97
N ALA A 131 -21.79 23.84 25.51
CA ALA A 131 -23.12 23.66 26.08
C ALA A 131 -23.30 24.38 27.43
N GLU A 132 -22.22 24.58 28.19
CA GLU A 132 -22.25 25.28 29.48
C GLU A 132 -22.30 26.81 29.30
N GLN A 133 -21.60 27.34 28.30
CA GLN A 133 -21.62 28.78 27.96
C GLN A 133 -22.98 29.22 27.37
N ALA A 134 -23.63 28.38 26.56
CA ALA A 134 -24.96 28.68 26.01
C ALA A 134 -26.10 28.71 27.07
N LYS A 135 -25.84 28.21 28.29
CA LYS A 135 -26.82 28.22 29.40
C LYS A 135 -26.67 29.43 30.32
N ALA A 136 -25.53 30.15 30.27
CA ALA A 136 -25.24 31.30 31.12
C ALA A 136 -25.65 32.67 30.50
N GLU A 137 -25.83 32.74 29.18
CA GLU A 137 -26.16 34.00 28.46
C GLU A 137 -27.63 34.12 28.01
N ARG A 138 -28.57 33.44 28.69
CA ARG A 138 -30.00 33.75 28.46
C ARG A 138 -30.36 35.08 29.15
N PRO A 139 -30.71 36.15 28.42
CA PRO A 139 -31.14 37.40 29.04
C PRO A 139 -32.45 37.18 29.83
N PRO A 140 -32.64 37.87 30.97
CA PRO A 140 -33.86 37.75 31.75
C PRO A 140 -35.02 38.32 30.92
N LYS A 141 -36.09 37.52 30.74
CA LYS A 141 -37.34 37.98 30.12
C LYS A 141 -37.91 39.14 30.93
N GLU A 142 -37.85 40.32 30.35
CA GLU A 142 -38.53 41.53 30.83
C GLU A 142 -40.04 41.28 30.83
N LYS A 143 -40.64 41.31 32.03
CA LYS A 143 -42.10 41.29 32.19
C LYS A 143 -42.62 42.66 31.74
N THR A 144 -43.19 42.74 30.55
CA THR A 144 -44.05 43.87 30.19
C THR A 144 -45.34 43.77 30.99
N SER A 145 -45.40 44.55 32.07
CA SER A 145 -46.64 44.96 32.71
C SER A 145 -47.38 45.92 31.78
N ARG A 146 -48.63 45.59 31.46
CA ARG A 146 -49.68 46.59 31.17
C ARG A 146 -51.05 45.94 31.31
N GLY A 147 -51.62 46.07 32.51
CA GLY A 147 -53.06 46.17 32.63
C GLY A 147 -53.48 47.60 32.32
N ALA A 148 -54.57 47.77 31.58
CA ALA A 148 -55.66 48.74 31.81
C ALA A 148 -56.52 48.92 30.54
N GLU A 149 -57.83 48.93 30.78
CA GLU A 149 -58.93 49.52 29.98
C GLU A 149 -59.39 48.81 28.68
N ARG A 150 -60.50 48.07 28.78
CA ARG A 150 -61.85 48.62 28.53
C ARG A 150 -62.95 47.68 29.01
#